data_AF-A0A9E4KJH8-F1
#
_entry.id   AF-A0A9E4KJH8-F1
#
_cell.length_a   1.000
_cell.length_b   1.000
_cell.length_c   1.000
_cell.angle_alpha   90.00
_cell.angle_beta   90.00
_cell.angle_gamma   90.00
#
_symmetry.space_group_name_H-M   'P 1'
#
loop_
_entity.id
_entity.type
_entity.pdbx_description
1 polymer ?
#
loop_
_entity_poly.entity_id
_entity_poly.type
_entity_poly.pdbx_seq_one_letter_code
_entity_poly.pdbx_strand_id
1 'polypeptide(L)'
;MDSLAANFDDPVYSILEPNLQLGLPFKPAAVSPDWFDWPALPDLFPVSFPGVKTSRDGFLVDTDLDRLRARVREYFDPALSHEDLVRRYPRVMKSTARFDARAARDALLRRGGPDESGFIRFAYRPFDDRWLYWEKDTKLLDEKRADYRPHVFEGNVWLSSAQHLRKGAGEPQTCCTSDMGSLHLIERGALMFPAWLREEGLGVAAGIDRRPNLTGSAQRYLSRLGLGVEDLFHHVLATLHDPSYREANAGALRMEWPRIPLPGWPDGKTDGAAWTLARSAAHGRELAALLASDTPVPGVTRPSLRPEIAAIAVPSTVDGSQMQDADFAVTAHWGYFGTGDAVMPGRGRIVERSYLPEESAAMGGALSALGDTTVDAYLNGQAFWRNVPAAVWDYRLGGYQVLKKWLSYRERKVLGRSLRAEEVQHFTDTARRIGAILSR
;
A
#
# COMPACT_ATOMS: atom_id res chain seq x y z
N MET A 1 -34.82 40.95 7.48
CA MET A 1 -34.60 39.51 7.75
C MET A 1 -35.46 38.77 6.73
N ASP A 2 -35.20 38.95 5.43
CA ASP A 2 -36.21 38.66 4.39
C ASP A 2 -35.59 38.11 3.09
N SER A 3 -34.58 37.22 3.19
CA SER A 3 -33.98 36.62 1.98
C SER A 3 -33.89 35.09 2.00
N LEU A 4 -34.66 34.40 2.84
CA LEU A 4 -34.72 32.93 2.86
C LEU A 4 -36.16 32.38 2.88
N ALA A 5 -37.11 33.10 2.31
CA ALA A 5 -38.33 32.46 1.80
C ALA A 5 -37.98 31.84 0.44
N ALA A 6 -37.04 30.89 0.43
CA ALA A 6 -36.61 30.20 -0.77
C ALA A 6 -37.72 29.22 -1.18
N ASN A 7 -38.19 29.36 -2.41
CA ASN A 7 -39.11 28.43 -3.03
C ASN A 7 -38.35 27.11 -3.23
N PHE A 8 -38.50 26.14 -2.32
CA PHE A 8 -37.80 24.84 -2.37
C PHE A 8 -38.23 23.95 -3.54
N ASP A 9 -39.19 24.40 -4.35
CA ASP A 9 -39.64 23.76 -5.60
C ASP A 9 -38.78 24.15 -6.83
N ASP A 10 -37.71 24.94 -6.64
CA ASP A 10 -36.74 25.20 -7.72
C ASP A 10 -35.93 23.91 -8.02
N PRO A 11 -35.96 23.39 -9.27
CA PRO A 11 -35.31 22.14 -9.66
C PRO A 11 -33.78 22.15 -9.53
N VAL A 12 -33.16 23.30 -9.24
CA VAL A 12 -31.73 23.41 -8.94
C VAL A 12 -31.40 22.95 -7.51
N TYR A 13 -32.38 22.92 -6.60
CA TYR A 13 -32.19 22.47 -5.22
C TYR A 13 -32.74 21.05 -4.98
N SER A 14 -31.99 20.26 -4.23
CA SER A 14 -32.42 18.97 -3.72
C SER A 14 -32.53 19.01 -2.20
N ILE A 15 -33.68 18.65 -1.64
CA ILE A 15 -33.83 18.43 -0.20
C ILE A 15 -33.02 17.18 0.18
N LEU A 16 -32.21 17.29 1.22
CA LEU A 16 -31.45 16.18 1.78
C LEU A 16 -31.95 15.90 3.20
N GLU A 17 -32.22 14.63 3.50
CA GLU A 17 -32.41 14.15 4.86
C GLU A 17 -31.07 13.59 5.37
N PRO A 18 -30.32 14.36 6.20
CA PRO A 18 -29.01 13.93 6.64
C PRO A 18 -29.12 12.80 7.67
N ASN A 19 -28.23 11.83 7.60
CA ASN A 19 -27.99 10.92 8.72
C ASN A 19 -27.26 11.70 9.82
N LEU A 20 -27.98 12.09 10.87
CA LEU A 20 -27.45 12.93 11.96
C LEU A 20 -26.27 12.30 12.71
N GLN A 21 -26.14 10.97 12.70
CA GLN A 21 -24.97 10.30 13.31
C GLN A 21 -23.67 10.56 12.51
N LEU A 22 -23.77 10.90 11.21
CA LEU A 22 -22.68 11.40 10.37
C LEU A 22 -22.54 12.94 10.39
N GLY A 23 -23.36 13.63 11.18
CA GLY A 23 -23.48 15.08 11.16
C GLY A 23 -24.38 15.60 10.03
N LEU A 24 -24.06 16.78 9.50
CA LEU A 24 -24.84 17.47 8.47
C LEU A 24 -24.03 17.57 7.17
N PRO A 25 -23.90 16.47 6.39
CA PRO A 25 -23.14 16.49 5.15
C PRO A 25 -23.88 17.32 4.08
N PHE A 26 -23.13 18.17 3.36
CA PHE A 26 -23.64 18.95 2.22
C PHE A 26 -23.77 18.13 0.91
N LYS A 27 -23.70 16.81 0.99
CA LYS A 27 -23.84 15.87 -0.13
C LYS A 27 -24.50 14.58 0.38
N PRO A 28 -25.34 13.88 -0.43
CA PRO A 28 -25.80 12.53 -0.10
C PRO A 28 -24.64 11.63 0.31
N ALA A 29 -24.81 10.93 1.43
CA ALA A 29 -23.88 9.95 1.95
C ALA A 29 -24.48 8.55 1.78
N ALA A 30 -23.80 7.67 1.05
CA ALA A 30 -24.15 6.25 1.01
C ALA A 30 -23.67 5.59 2.32
N VAL A 31 -24.61 5.02 3.08
CA VAL A 31 -24.39 4.41 4.39
C VAL A 31 -25.39 3.26 4.56
N SER A 32 -24.90 2.08 4.91
CA SER A 32 -25.77 0.96 5.27
C SER A 32 -26.55 1.25 6.57
N PRO A 33 -27.80 0.78 6.72
CA PRO A 33 -28.59 0.99 7.94
C PRO A 33 -27.87 0.53 9.22
N ASP A 34 -27.21 -0.62 9.16
CA ASP A 34 -26.55 -1.25 10.31
C ASP A 34 -25.13 -0.72 10.55
N TRP A 35 -24.68 0.29 9.80
CA TRP A 35 -23.29 0.79 9.87
C TRP A 35 -22.85 1.12 11.29
N PHE A 36 -23.72 1.80 12.05
CA PHE A 36 -23.41 2.25 13.40
C PHE A 36 -23.48 1.15 14.46
N ASP A 37 -24.06 -0.01 14.14
CA ASP A 37 -24.08 -1.19 15.01
C ASP A 37 -22.77 -1.98 14.93
N TRP A 38 -21.98 -1.73 13.89
CA TRP A 38 -20.69 -2.35 13.69
C TRP A 38 -19.58 -1.63 14.47
N PRO A 39 -18.62 -2.36 15.05
CA PRO A 39 -17.46 -1.77 15.72
C PRO A 39 -16.57 -1.04 14.72
N ALA A 40 -16.06 0.13 15.10
CA ALA A 40 -15.03 0.80 14.32
C ALA A 40 -13.71 0.02 14.40
N LEU A 41 -12.83 0.22 13.42
CA LEU A 41 -11.53 -0.46 13.38
C LEU A 41 -10.72 -0.32 14.70
N PRO A 42 -10.65 0.86 15.36
CA PRO A 42 -9.99 0.98 16.66
C PRO A 42 -10.69 0.28 17.82
N ASP A 43 -12.01 0.01 17.72
CA ASP A 43 -12.76 -0.77 18.72
C ASP A 43 -12.42 -2.26 18.64
N LEU A 44 -11.81 -2.69 17.52
CA LEU A 44 -11.27 -4.03 17.32
C LEU A 44 -9.78 -4.10 17.65
N PHE A 45 -8.99 -3.21 17.03
CA PHE A 45 -7.54 -3.13 17.13
C PHE A 45 -7.11 -1.81 17.80
N PRO A 46 -6.94 -1.77 19.13
CA PRO A 46 -6.79 -0.51 19.87
C PRO A 46 -5.43 0.17 19.66
N VAL A 47 -4.40 -0.57 19.27
CA VAL A 47 -3.06 -0.01 19.03
C VAL A 47 -2.81 0.14 17.53
N SER A 48 -2.35 1.32 17.12
CA SER A 48 -1.87 1.59 15.77
C SER A 48 -0.70 2.58 15.81
N PHE A 49 0.10 2.57 14.76
CA PHE A 49 1.28 3.44 14.64
C PHE A 49 1.21 4.24 13.34
N PRO A 50 1.47 5.55 13.34
CA PRO A 50 1.68 6.25 12.08
C PRO A 50 2.91 5.69 11.38
N GLY A 51 2.84 5.58 10.05
CA GLY A 51 3.99 5.13 9.28
C GLY A 51 5.21 6.06 9.41
N VAL A 52 6.38 5.54 8.99
CA VAL A 52 7.65 6.28 9.01
C VAL A 52 7.59 7.46 8.05
N LYS A 53 8.09 8.61 8.49
CA LYS A 53 8.29 9.80 7.65
C LYS A 53 9.76 10.14 7.60
N THR A 54 10.39 9.94 6.44
CA THR A 54 11.81 10.24 6.28
C THR A 54 12.05 11.73 6.07
N SER A 55 11.17 12.40 5.30
CA SER A 55 11.34 13.74 4.72
C SER A 55 12.60 13.89 3.83
N ARG A 56 13.29 12.79 3.54
CA ARG A 56 14.58 12.69 2.82
C ARG A 56 14.64 11.40 2.00
N ASP A 57 13.51 11.02 1.39
CA ASP A 57 13.33 9.73 0.71
C ASP A 57 14.46 9.44 -0.29
N GLY A 58 14.84 10.42 -1.12
CA GLY A 58 15.91 10.25 -2.11
C GLY A 58 17.29 9.95 -1.52
N PHE A 59 17.50 10.14 -0.22
CA PHE A 59 18.71 9.76 0.48
C PHE A 59 18.54 8.48 1.31
N LEU A 60 17.42 8.30 2.00
CA LEU A 60 17.22 7.22 2.98
C LEU A 60 16.49 6.00 2.44
N VAL A 61 15.89 6.09 1.24
CA VAL A 61 15.11 5.01 0.63
C VAL A 61 15.67 4.70 -0.75
N ASP A 62 15.81 3.42 -1.07
CA ASP A 62 16.27 2.98 -2.39
C ASP A 62 15.65 1.61 -2.75
N THR A 63 15.51 1.31 -4.03
CA THR A 63 15.11 -0.04 -4.47
C THR A 63 16.28 -1.01 -4.38
N ASP A 64 17.50 -0.49 -4.36
CA ASP A 64 18.75 -1.23 -4.33
C ASP A 64 19.49 -1.01 -3.01
N LEU A 65 19.65 -2.11 -2.25
CA LEU A 65 20.31 -2.08 -0.95
C LEU A 65 21.77 -1.63 -1.04
N ASP A 66 22.49 -2.03 -2.08
CA ASP A 66 23.93 -1.73 -2.18
C ASP A 66 24.15 -0.25 -2.51
N ARG A 67 23.28 0.34 -3.35
CA ARG A 67 23.27 1.79 -3.59
C ARG A 67 22.92 2.57 -2.33
N LEU A 68 21.94 2.11 -1.57
CA LEU A 68 21.58 2.72 -0.29
C LEU A 68 22.75 2.65 0.70
N ARG A 69 23.36 1.47 0.86
CA ARG A 69 24.52 1.27 1.75
C ARG A 69 25.69 2.15 1.36
N ALA A 70 26.06 2.20 0.07
CA ALA A 70 27.16 3.03 -0.40
C ALA A 70 26.94 4.50 -0.03
N ARG A 71 25.76 5.03 -0.35
CA ARG A 71 25.38 6.42 -0.05
C ARG A 71 25.33 6.73 1.45
N VAL A 72 24.79 5.81 2.26
CA VAL A 72 24.74 5.96 3.71
C VAL A 72 26.16 5.89 4.29
N ARG A 73 27.02 4.98 3.84
CA ARG A 73 28.41 4.88 4.31
C ARG A 73 29.20 6.16 4.05
N GLU A 74 29.02 6.82 2.90
CA GLU A 74 29.60 8.15 2.66
C GLU A 74 29.14 9.19 3.70
N TYR A 75 27.87 9.15 4.12
CA TYR A 75 27.38 10.06 5.14
C TYR A 75 28.07 9.87 6.51
N PHE A 76 28.49 8.64 6.79
CA PHE A 76 29.22 8.25 8.00
C PHE A 76 30.76 8.23 7.82
N ASP A 77 31.28 8.68 6.67
CA ASP A 77 32.72 8.74 6.43
C ASP A 77 33.32 10.02 7.04
N PRO A 78 34.18 9.94 8.07
CA PRO A 78 34.80 11.11 8.68
C PRO A 78 35.79 11.84 7.76
N ALA A 79 36.26 11.19 6.68
CA ALA A 79 37.12 11.84 5.69
C ALA A 79 36.35 12.83 4.81
N LEU A 80 35.02 12.71 4.72
CA LEU A 80 34.17 13.65 3.99
C LEU A 80 33.74 14.81 4.89
N SER A 81 33.97 16.04 4.44
CA SER A 81 33.49 17.22 5.16
C SER A 81 31.98 17.40 5.00
N HIS A 82 31.39 18.26 5.84
CA HIS A 82 30.02 18.69 5.62
C HIS A 82 29.80 19.32 4.25
N GLU A 83 30.77 20.08 3.72
CA GLU A 83 30.65 20.72 2.40
C GLU A 83 30.68 19.69 1.27
N ASP A 84 31.44 18.60 1.42
CA ASP A 84 31.44 17.52 0.44
C ASP A 84 30.08 16.85 0.37
N LEU A 85 29.45 16.59 1.52
CA LEU A 85 28.10 16.03 1.55
C LEU A 85 27.02 17.03 1.11
N VAL A 86 27.19 18.34 1.33
CA VAL A 86 26.28 19.35 0.78
C VAL A 86 26.30 19.33 -0.74
N ARG A 87 27.47 19.16 -1.36
CA ARG A 87 27.59 19.07 -2.83
C ARG A 87 27.00 17.78 -3.37
N ARG A 88 27.26 16.64 -2.72
CA ARG A 88 26.80 15.32 -3.19
C ARG A 88 25.32 15.05 -2.89
N TYR A 89 24.88 15.43 -1.69
CA TYR A 89 23.56 15.11 -1.12
C TYR A 89 22.91 16.36 -0.49
N PRO A 90 22.65 17.42 -1.27
CA PRO A 90 22.21 18.72 -0.75
C PRO A 90 20.96 18.63 0.12
N ARG A 91 20.05 17.68 -0.16
CA ARG A 91 18.80 17.54 0.60
C ARG A 91 18.98 16.99 2.00
N VAL A 92 19.80 15.96 2.17
CA VAL A 92 20.01 15.37 3.50
C VAL A 92 20.78 16.35 4.40
N MET A 93 21.60 17.21 3.78
CA MET A 93 22.36 18.26 4.44
C MET A 93 21.61 19.59 4.60
N LYS A 94 20.32 19.66 4.24
CA LYS A 94 19.50 20.87 4.40
C LYS A 94 18.81 20.91 5.77
N SER A 95 19.19 21.87 6.60
CA SER A 95 18.54 22.10 7.90
C SER A 95 17.13 22.70 7.74
N THR A 96 16.28 22.41 8.72
CA THR A 96 14.92 22.95 8.88
C THR A 96 14.70 23.36 10.34
N ALA A 97 13.56 23.97 10.67
CA ALA A 97 13.22 24.35 12.05
C ALA A 97 13.27 23.18 13.05
N ARG A 98 13.10 21.94 12.58
CA ARG A 98 13.09 20.72 13.41
C ARG A 98 14.27 19.77 13.14
N PHE A 99 15.22 20.16 12.30
CA PHE A 99 16.35 19.32 11.91
C PHE A 99 17.59 20.16 11.63
N ASP A 100 18.63 19.94 12.42
CA ASP A 100 19.97 20.43 12.12
C ASP A 100 20.77 19.30 11.46
N ALA A 101 21.10 19.47 10.18
CA ALA A 101 21.76 18.43 9.41
C ALA A 101 23.21 18.18 9.85
N ARG A 102 23.96 19.23 10.19
CA ARG A 102 25.36 19.11 10.60
C ARG A 102 25.45 18.51 11.98
N ALA A 103 24.64 19.00 12.93
CA ALA A 103 24.59 18.44 14.28
C ALA A 103 24.13 16.98 14.29
N ALA A 104 23.15 16.61 13.45
CA ALA A 104 22.71 15.22 13.30
C ALA A 104 23.84 14.33 12.78
N ARG A 105 24.58 14.77 11.75
CA ARG A 105 25.73 14.03 11.24
C ARG A 105 26.84 13.91 12.28
N ASP A 106 27.21 14.99 12.96
CA ASP A 106 28.26 14.98 13.97
C ASP A 106 27.95 13.99 15.10
N ALA A 107 26.69 13.93 15.55
CA ALA A 107 26.24 12.94 16.52
C ALA A 107 26.38 11.50 16.00
N LEU A 108 26.02 11.28 14.74
CA LEU A 108 26.10 9.98 14.08
C LEU A 108 27.54 9.52 13.80
N LEU A 109 28.45 10.43 13.49
CA LEU A 109 29.89 10.14 13.37
C LEU A 109 30.48 9.72 14.71
N ARG A 110 30.15 10.45 15.80
CA ARG A 110 30.59 10.09 17.16
C ARG A 110 30.09 8.71 17.60
N ARG A 111 28.92 8.28 17.13
CA ARG A 111 28.38 6.93 17.40
C ARG A 111 29.23 5.82 16.75
N GLY A 112 29.93 6.11 15.66
CA GLY A 112 30.78 5.14 14.98
C GLY A 112 30.05 4.34 13.89
N GLY A 113 29.70 5.02 12.79
CA GLY A 113 29.21 4.36 11.58
C GLY A 113 27.69 4.10 11.54
N PRO A 114 27.19 3.62 10.39
CA PRO A 114 25.80 3.25 10.26
C PRO A 114 25.51 1.98 11.04
N ASP A 115 24.42 1.99 11.81
CA ASP A 115 23.85 0.76 12.39
C ASP A 115 23.38 -0.18 11.26
N GLU A 116 24.06 -1.30 11.05
CA GLU A 116 23.72 -2.25 9.98
C GLU A 116 22.32 -2.87 10.16
N SER A 117 21.79 -2.92 11.39
CA SER A 117 20.40 -3.36 11.65
C SER A 117 19.35 -2.33 11.19
N GLY A 118 19.80 -1.12 10.84
CA GLY A 118 18.96 -0.05 10.30
C GLY A 118 18.59 -0.26 8.83
N PHE A 119 19.30 -1.11 8.07
CA PHE A 119 18.92 -1.39 6.68
C PHE A 119 17.79 -2.41 6.62
N ILE A 120 16.55 -1.92 6.57
CA ILE A 120 15.34 -2.76 6.66
C ILE A 120 14.52 -2.71 5.38
N ARG A 121 13.71 -3.76 5.17
CA ARG A 121 12.62 -3.74 4.19
C ARG A 121 11.55 -2.75 4.64
N PHE A 122 10.96 -2.07 3.65
CA PHE A 122 10.12 -0.92 3.87
C PHE A 122 8.99 -0.88 2.86
N ALA A 123 7.76 -0.99 3.35
CA ALA A 123 6.55 -0.84 2.53
C ALA A 123 6.37 0.64 2.18
N TYR A 124 7.00 1.04 1.06
CA TYR A 124 7.06 2.44 0.64
C TYR A 124 5.71 2.88 0.04
N ARG A 125 5.22 2.13 -0.94
CA ARG A 125 3.90 2.27 -1.58
C ARG A 125 3.34 0.87 -1.85
N PRO A 126 2.05 0.71 -2.15
CA PRO A 126 1.46 -0.61 -2.35
C PRO A 126 2.15 -1.27 -3.56
N PHE A 127 2.58 -2.52 -3.38
CA PHE A 127 3.39 -3.27 -4.37
C PHE A 127 4.76 -2.66 -4.73
N ASP A 128 5.30 -1.75 -3.90
CA ASP A 128 6.61 -1.14 -4.10
C ASP A 128 7.38 -1.16 -2.78
N ASP A 129 7.85 -2.35 -2.42
CA ASP A 129 8.68 -2.56 -1.24
C ASP A 129 10.14 -2.21 -1.54
N ARG A 130 10.74 -1.39 -0.68
CA ARG A 130 12.07 -0.80 -0.86
C ARG A 130 12.95 -1.08 0.35
N TRP A 131 14.20 -0.63 0.27
CA TRP A 131 15.10 -0.56 1.41
C TRP A 131 15.04 0.82 2.04
N LEU A 132 15.01 0.86 3.37
CA LEU A 132 15.12 2.07 4.18
C LEU A 132 16.36 1.95 5.07
N TYR A 133 17.14 3.02 5.19
CA TYR A 133 18.06 3.18 6.31
C TYR A 133 17.32 3.82 7.48
N TRP A 134 16.89 2.96 8.39
CA TRP A 134 16.16 3.33 9.59
C TRP A 134 17.12 3.71 10.72
N GLU A 135 17.18 5.01 11.01
CA GLU A 135 18.06 5.57 12.03
C GLU A 135 17.27 5.88 13.31
N LYS A 136 17.67 5.28 14.43
CA LYS A 136 16.90 5.22 15.67
C LYS A 136 17.13 6.40 16.62
N ASP A 137 18.28 7.05 16.56
CA ASP A 137 18.74 7.95 17.63
C ASP A 137 18.43 9.42 17.32
N THR A 138 18.52 9.82 16.06
CA THR A 138 18.48 11.23 15.64
C THR A 138 17.20 11.61 14.89
N LYS A 139 17.22 12.79 14.26
CA LYS A 139 16.18 13.32 13.37
C LYS A 139 16.55 13.19 11.88
N LEU A 140 17.53 12.34 11.56
CA LEU A 140 17.82 11.97 10.17
C LEU A 140 16.54 11.48 9.46
N LEU A 141 15.73 10.69 10.17
CA LEU A 141 14.30 10.51 9.91
C LEU A 141 13.49 11.59 10.66
N ASP A 142 12.59 12.27 9.98
CA ASP A 142 11.71 13.28 10.60
C ASP A 142 10.79 12.64 11.66
N GLU A 143 10.13 11.54 11.31
CA GLU A 143 9.33 10.70 12.21
C GLU A 143 9.77 9.23 12.06
N LYS A 144 10.70 8.81 12.92
CA LYS A 144 11.29 7.45 12.91
C LYS A 144 10.38 6.35 13.47
N ARG A 145 9.46 6.70 14.36
CA ARG A 145 8.52 5.74 15.00
C ARG A 145 9.26 4.60 15.70
N ALA A 146 10.10 4.95 16.67
CA ALA A 146 10.88 3.99 17.46
C ALA A 146 10.01 3.08 18.33
N ASP A 147 8.80 3.52 18.65
CA ASP A 147 7.71 2.76 19.27
C ASP A 147 7.08 1.70 18.34
N TYR A 148 7.04 1.96 17.03
CA TYR A 148 6.54 1.01 16.02
C TYR A 148 7.53 -0.14 15.80
N ARG A 149 8.83 0.17 15.70
CA ARG A 149 9.87 -0.78 15.26
C ARG A 149 9.92 -2.13 16.03
N PRO A 150 9.76 -2.19 17.36
CA PRO A 150 9.78 -3.45 18.13
C PRO A 150 8.66 -4.43 17.75
N HIS A 151 7.55 -3.93 17.20
CA HIS A 151 6.41 -4.76 16.80
C HIS A 151 6.58 -5.35 15.39
N VAL A 152 7.58 -4.91 14.62
CA VAL A 152 7.89 -5.46 13.29
C VAL A 152 8.82 -6.65 13.46
N PHE A 153 8.25 -7.85 13.41
CA PHE A 153 8.94 -9.13 13.54
C PHE A 153 8.32 -10.19 12.63
N GLU A 154 9.07 -11.26 12.35
CA GLU A 154 8.66 -12.33 11.45
C GLU A 154 7.33 -12.98 11.90
N GLY A 155 6.41 -13.16 10.96
CA GLY A 155 5.09 -13.73 11.24
C GLY A 155 4.09 -12.76 11.88
N ASN A 156 4.39 -11.45 11.94
CA ASN A 156 3.40 -10.42 12.23
C ASN A 156 2.81 -9.84 10.92
N VAL A 157 1.54 -9.46 10.95
CA VAL A 157 0.82 -8.87 9.81
C VAL A 157 0.23 -7.52 10.19
N TRP A 158 0.23 -6.59 9.25
CA TRP A 158 -0.14 -5.19 9.45
C TRP A 158 -1.17 -4.70 8.44
N LEU A 159 -2.24 -4.05 8.91
CA LEU A 159 -3.21 -3.34 8.06
C LEU A 159 -2.89 -1.85 8.06
N SER A 160 -2.94 -1.25 6.88
CA SER A 160 -3.01 0.22 6.77
C SER A 160 -4.45 0.71 6.73
N SER A 161 -4.74 1.78 7.45
CA SER A 161 -6.03 2.45 7.39
C SER A 161 -5.90 3.94 7.74
N ALA A 162 -6.97 4.70 7.52
CA ALA A 162 -7.07 6.10 7.88
C ALA A 162 -8.50 6.42 8.31
N GLN A 163 -8.65 7.36 9.25
CA GLN A 163 -9.95 7.81 9.74
C GLN A 163 -10.73 8.64 8.70
N HIS A 164 -10.04 9.32 7.79
CA HIS A 164 -10.67 10.20 6.81
C HIS A 164 -10.09 9.95 5.43
N LEU A 165 -10.90 9.41 4.52
CA LEU A 165 -10.48 9.10 3.15
C LEU A 165 -10.66 10.31 2.23
N ARG A 166 -9.59 11.09 2.03
CA ARG A 166 -9.62 12.27 1.14
C ARG A 166 -10.00 11.94 -0.30
N LYS A 167 -9.57 10.78 -0.81
CA LYS A 167 -9.85 10.32 -2.18
C LYS A 167 -11.18 9.55 -2.32
N GLY A 168 -11.93 9.38 -1.23
CA GLY A 168 -13.17 8.60 -1.19
C GLY A 168 -12.94 7.09 -1.07
N ALA A 169 -14.01 6.32 -1.27
CA ALA A 169 -14.05 4.87 -1.08
C ALA A 169 -14.21 4.05 -2.38
N GLY A 170 -14.15 4.69 -3.55
CA GLY A 170 -14.32 4.03 -4.85
C GLY A 170 -13.23 2.99 -5.17
N GLU A 171 -12.11 3.03 -4.46
CA GLU A 171 -11.03 2.05 -4.53
C GLU A 171 -10.65 1.59 -3.11
N PRO A 172 -10.05 0.40 -2.92
CA PRO A 172 -9.60 -0.04 -1.61
C PRO A 172 -8.55 0.93 -1.03
N GLN A 173 -8.71 1.28 0.25
CA GLN A 173 -7.81 2.18 0.98
C GLN A 173 -7.06 1.45 2.12
N THR A 174 -6.94 0.13 2.02
CA THR A 174 -6.25 -0.70 3.01
C THR A 174 -5.30 -1.66 2.32
N CYS A 175 -4.03 -1.63 2.70
CA CYS A 175 -3.01 -2.62 2.31
C CYS A 175 -2.66 -3.52 3.49
N CYS A 176 -2.18 -4.72 3.19
CA CYS A 176 -1.52 -5.61 4.14
C CYS A 176 0.00 -5.61 3.88
N THR A 177 0.81 -5.70 4.94
CA THR A 177 2.27 -5.87 4.85
C THR A 177 2.81 -6.59 6.09
N SER A 178 3.99 -7.19 5.96
CA SER A 178 4.83 -7.70 7.06
C SER A 178 5.90 -6.69 7.49
N ASP A 179 6.12 -5.65 6.69
CA ASP A 179 7.20 -4.68 6.86
C ASP A 179 6.74 -3.39 7.55
N MET A 180 7.72 -2.56 7.92
CA MET A 180 7.44 -1.22 8.42
C MET A 180 6.85 -0.35 7.30
N GLY A 181 5.72 0.29 7.56
CA GLY A 181 4.99 1.10 6.58
C GLY A 181 5.44 2.57 6.52
N SER A 182 5.42 3.15 5.32
CA SER A 182 5.52 4.59 5.09
C SER A 182 4.29 5.34 5.60
N LEU A 183 4.47 6.57 6.10
CA LEU A 183 3.35 7.49 6.43
C LEU A 183 2.44 7.78 5.20
N HIS A 184 2.97 7.53 4.01
CA HIS A 184 2.31 7.73 2.73
C HIS A 184 2.08 6.42 1.97
N LEU A 185 2.09 5.27 2.66
CA LEU A 185 1.86 3.95 2.04
C LEU A 185 0.57 3.94 1.23
N ILE A 186 -0.52 4.44 1.80
CA ILE A 186 -1.81 4.64 1.14
C ILE A 186 -2.09 6.14 1.05
N GLU A 187 -3.11 6.65 1.73
CA GLU A 187 -3.34 8.08 1.90
C GLU A 187 -2.30 8.79 2.80
N ARG A 188 -2.44 10.12 2.86
CA ARG A 188 -1.65 10.95 3.77
C ARG A 188 -1.98 10.58 5.20
N GLY A 189 -0.97 10.14 5.95
CA GLY A 189 -1.14 9.85 7.37
C GLY A 189 -1.62 8.43 7.62
N ALA A 190 -1.16 7.46 6.82
CA ALA A 190 -1.46 6.05 7.02
C ALA A 190 -1.13 5.63 8.46
N LEU A 191 -2.10 4.98 9.10
CA LEU A 191 -1.95 4.32 10.39
C LEU A 191 -1.84 2.81 10.15
N MET A 192 -0.88 2.19 10.83
CA MET A 192 -0.53 0.79 10.71
C MET A 192 -1.02 0.04 11.95
N PHE A 193 -1.96 -0.89 11.77
CA PHE A 193 -2.55 -1.71 12.81
C PHE A 193 -1.93 -3.11 12.78
N PRO A 194 -1.17 -3.54 13.80
CA PRO A 194 -0.65 -4.89 13.86
C PRO A 194 -1.73 -5.88 14.32
N ALA A 195 -1.63 -7.13 13.87
CA ALA A 195 -2.35 -8.24 14.51
C ALA A 195 -1.77 -8.57 15.89
N TRP A 196 -0.44 -8.54 16.02
CA TRP A 196 0.26 -8.91 17.24
C TRP A 196 1.13 -7.78 17.80
N LEU A 197 1.15 -7.65 19.12
CA LEU A 197 2.02 -6.73 19.83
C LEU A 197 3.06 -7.52 20.61
N ARG A 198 4.33 -7.26 20.32
CA ARG A 198 5.45 -7.74 21.13
C ARG A 198 5.32 -7.30 22.59
N GLU A 199 5.55 -8.23 23.50
CA GLU A 199 5.65 -7.96 24.94
C GLU A 199 7.13 -7.94 25.36
N GLU A 200 7.49 -7.10 26.33
CA GLU A 200 8.83 -7.10 26.93
C GLU A 200 8.73 -7.66 28.35
N GLY A 201 9.46 -8.75 28.62
CA GLY A 201 9.52 -9.39 29.94
C GLY A 201 10.94 -9.88 30.29
N LEU A 202 11.33 -9.75 31.55
CA LEU A 202 12.56 -10.34 32.11
C LEU A 202 12.34 -11.84 32.34
N GLY A 203 13.09 -12.69 31.62
CA GLY A 203 13.06 -14.16 31.79
C GLY A 203 12.60 -14.98 30.58
N VAL A 204 12.55 -14.39 29.38
CA VAL A 204 12.01 -15.06 28.19
C VAL A 204 13.08 -15.91 27.50
N ALA A 205 12.83 -17.22 27.40
CA ALA A 205 13.62 -18.15 26.61
C ALA A 205 13.33 -17.96 25.10
N ALA A 206 14.39 -17.80 24.29
CA ALA A 206 14.55 -18.00 22.83
C ALA A 206 13.35 -17.88 21.84
N GLY A 207 12.27 -17.17 22.17
CA GLY A 207 11.10 -16.94 21.33
C GLY A 207 10.57 -15.51 21.44
N ILE A 208 9.74 -15.08 20.48
CA ILE A 208 9.09 -13.76 20.51
C ILE A 208 7.83 -13.87 21.36
N ASP A 209 7.85 -13.27 22.56
CA ASP A 209 6.64 -13.12 23.37
C ASP A 209 5.72 -12.04 22.75
N ARG A 210 4.44 -12.37 22.60
CA ARG A 210 3.46 -11.53 21.90
C ARG A 210 2.04 -11.74 22.42
N ARG A 211 1.27 -10.67 22.41
CA ARG A 211 -0.19 -10.68 22.65
C ARG A 211 -0.97 -10.20 21.43
N PRO A 212 -2.24 -10.61 21.26
CA PRO A 212 -3.06 -10.08 20.18
C PRO A 212 -3.39 -8.60 20.42
N ASN A 213 -3.44 -7.81 19.35
CA ASN A 213 -3.90 -6.42 19.38
C ASN A 213 -5.44 -6.37 19.36
N LEU A 214 -6.09 -6.82 20.44
CA LEU A 214 -7.54 -6.87 20.52
C LEU A 214 -8.03 -6.09 21.74
N THR A 215 -9.18 -5.43 21.61
CA THR A 215 -9.95 -4.98 22.78
C THR A 215 -10.54 -6.18 23.52
N GLY A 216 -10.91 -5.99 24.79
CA GLY A 216 -11.53 -7.07 25.58
C GLY A 216 -12.82 -7.60 24.95
N SER A 217 -13.63 -6.73 24.32
CA SER A 217 -14.84 -7.14 23.60
C SER A 217 -14.52 -7.96 22.35
N ALA A 218 -13.53 -7.55 21.57
CA ALA A 218 -13.09 -8.30 20.40
C ALA A 218 -12.53 -9.68 20.77
N GLN A 219 -11.73 -9.74 21.83
CA GLN A 219 -11.20 -11.01 22.33
C GLN A 219 -12.31 -11.96 22.80
N ARG A 220 -13.28 -11.48 23.59
CA ARG A 220 -14.44 -12.30 24.02
C ARG A 220 -15.26 -12.78 22.84
N TYR A 221 -15.55 -11.90 21.87
CA TYR A 221 -16.28 -12.26 20.66
C TYR A 221 -15.60 -13.40 19.91
N LEU A 222 -14.30 -13.29 19.63
CA LEU A 222 -13.55 -14.32 18.91
C LEU A 222 -13.43 -15.63 19.69
N SER A 223 -13.25 -15.57 21.02
CA SER A 223 -13.23 -16.77 21.87
C SER A 223 -14.55 -17.55 21.81
N ARG A 224 -15.71 -16.87 21.76
CA ARG A 224 -17.01 -17.55 21.62
C ARG A 224 -17.16 -18.26 20.27
N LEU A 225 -16.47 -17.77 19.24
CA LEU A 225 -16.49 -18.37 17.89
C LEU A 225 -15.39 -19.42 17.67
N GLY A 226 -14.43 -19.55 18.59
CA GLY A 226 -13.25 -20.38 18.40
C GLY A 226 -12.29 -19.86 17.33
N LEU A 227 -12.23 -18.53 17.14
CA LEU A 227 -11.41 -17.86 16.12
C LEU A 227 -10.28 -17.02 16.76
N GLY A 228 -9.26 -16.71 15.97
CA GLY A 228 -8.08 -15.95 16.40
C GLY A 228 -8.03 -14.52 15.87
N VAL A 229 -7.04 -13.76 16.35
CA VAL A 229 -6.79 -12.37 15.88
C VAL A 229 -6.53 -12.32 14.38
N GLU A 230 -5.85 -13.32 13.82
CA GLU A 230 -5.58 -13.40 12.39
C GLU A 230 -6.85 -13.65 11.57
N ASP A 231 -7.83 -14.40 12.09
CA ASP A 231 -9.12 -14.56 11.39
C ASP A 231 -9.86 -13.23 11.30
N LEU A 232 -9.92 -12.47 12.41
CA LEU A 232 -10.51 -11.13 12.40
C LEU A 232 -9.75 -10.19 11.46
N PHE A 233 -8.42 -10.19 11.53
CA PHE A 233 -7.58 -9.34 10.70
C PHE A 233 -7.81 -9.59 9.20
N HIS A 234 -7.87 -10.85 8.78
CA HIS A 234 -8.13 -11.19 7.39
C HIS A 234 -9.59 -10.93 6.99
N HIS A 235 -10.55 -11.11 7.90
CA HIS A 235 -11.92 -10.67 7.65
C HIS A 235 -12.01 -9.16 7.40
N VAL A 236 -11.35 -8.34 8.23
CA VAL A 236 -11.26 -6.89 8.01
C VAL A 236 -10.68 -6.59 6.62
N LEU A 237 -9.59 -7.25 6.24
CA LEU A 237 -8.99 -7.04 4.92
C LEU A 237 -9.98 -7.38 3.78
N ALA A 238 -10.70 -8.51 3.89
CA ALA A 238 -11.68 -8.91 2.90
C ALA A 238 -12.82 -7.89 2.78
N THR A 239 -13.41 -7.47 3.91
CA THR A 239 -14.48 -6.46 3.96
C THR A 239 -14.04 -5.14 3.33
N LEU A 240 -12.84 -4.64 3.66
CA LEU A 240 -12.37 -3.35 3.16
C LEU A 240 -11.97 -3.36 1.67
N HIS A 241 -11.86 -4.54 1.06
CA HIS A 241 -11.64 -4.69 -0.38
C HIS A 241 -12.94 -4.98 -1.14
N ASP A 242 -13.98 -5.49 -0.48
CA ASP A 242 -15.29 -5.76 -1.07
C ASP A 242 -15.90 -4.47 -1.69
N PRO A 243 -16.11 -4.42 -3.01
CA PRO A 243 -16.73 -3.27 -3.67
C PRO A 243 -18.12 -2.96 -3.12
N SER A 244 -18.93 -3.98 -2.82
CA SER A 244 -20.30 -3.80 -2.33
C SER A 244 -20.33 -3.12 -0.97
N TYR A 245 -19.44 -3.52 -0.06
CA TYR A 245 -19.29 -2.85 1.24
C TYR A 245 -18.84 -1.40 1.07
N ARG A 246 -17.86 -1.16 0.20
CA ARG A 246 -17.31 0.19 -0.03
C ARG A 246 -18.33 1.12 -0.69
N GLU A 247 -19.10 0.64 -1.66
CA GLU A 247 -20.14 1.39 -2.33
C GLU A 247 -21.28 1.73 -1.37
N ALA A 248 -21.77 0.73 -0.63
CA ALA A 248 -22.85 0.91 0.33
C ALA A 248 -22.50 1.89 1.45
N ASN A 249 -21.21 2.05 1.78
CA ASN A 249 -20.73 2.87 2.90
C ASN A 249 -19.80 4.01 2.48
N ALA A 250 -19.79 4.38 1.19
CA ALA A 250 -18.83 5.33 0.64
C ALA A 250 -18.87 6.72 1.32
N GLY A 251 -20.06 7.13 1.80
CA GLY A 251 -20.25 8.37 2.53
C GLY A 251 -19.59 8.32 3.91
N ALA A 252 -19.89 7.29 4.69
CA ALA A 252 -19.34 7.12 6.04
C ALA A 252 -17.83 6.91 6.04
N LEU A 253 -17.32 6.07 5.12
CA LEU A 253 -15.87 5.80 4.96
C LEU A 253 -15.05 7.08 4.66
N ARG A 254 -15.67 8.13 4.11
CA ARG A 254 -14.99 9.42 3.90
C ARG A 254 -14.81 10.21 5.20
N MET A 255 -15.72 10.02 6.14
CA MET A 255 -15.95 10.89 7.29
C MET A 255 -15.42 10.31 8.60
N GLU A 256 -15.33 8.99 8.74
CA GLU A 256 -14.90 8.34 9.96
C GLU A 256 -14.18 7.01 9.70
N TRP A 257 -13.75 6.36 10.79
CA TRP A 257 -13.12 5.04 10.74
C TRP A 257 -14.05 4.01 10.07
N PRO A 258 -13.49 3.05 9.30
CA PRO A 258 -14.29 1.97 8.78
C PRO A 258 -14.84 1.13 9.94
N ARG A 259 -16.10 0.72 9.80
CA ARG A 259 -16.78 -0.16 10.75
C ARG A 259 -17.01 -1.53 10.15
N ILE A 260 -16.69 -2.58 10.91
CA ILE A 260 -16.57 -3.94 10.37
C ILE A 260 -17.81 -4.76 10.72
N PRO A 261 -18.56 -5.28 9.73
CA PRO A 261 -19.74 -6.08 9.97
C PRO A 261 -19.38 -7.40 10.65
N LEU A 262 -19.81 -7.57 11.91
CA LEU A 262 -19.57 -8.77 12.69
C LEU A 262 -20.90 -9.35 13.18
N PRO A 263 -21.31 -10.55 12.71
CA PRO A 263 -22.58 -11.15 13.10
C PRO A 263 -22.66 -11.38 14.62
N GLY A 264 -23.72 -10.89 15.26
CA GLY A 264 -23.92 -11.05 16.71
C GLY A 264 -22.96 -10.23 17.58
N TRP A 265 -22.36 -9.17 17.05
CA TRP A 265 -21.48 -8.29 17.82
C TRP A 265 -22.23 -7.44 18.86
N PRO A 266 -21.60 -7.11 20.01
CA PRO A 266 -20.46 -7.82 20.60
C PRO A 266 -20.91 -9.10 21.31
N ASP A 267 -22.18 -9.18 21.73
CA ASP A 267 -22.74 -10.18 22.64
C ASP A 267 -24.07 -10.80 22.15
N GLY A 268 -24.50 -10.50 20.92
CA GLY A 268 -25.71 -11.02 20.30
C GLY A 268 -25.63 -12.50 19.89
N LYS A 269 -26.66 -12.98 19.17
CA LYS A 269 -26.74 -14.35 18.65
C LYS A 269 -25.68 -14.57 17.56
N THR A 270 -24.94 -15.67 17.68
CA THR A 270 -23.81 -16.00 16.80
C THR A 270 -24.10 -17.19 15.88
N ASP A 271 -25.36 -17.49 15.61
CA ASP A 271 -25.77 -18.60 14.74
C ASP A 271 -25.15 -18.41 13.35
N GLY A 272 -24.30 -19.35 12.91
CA GLY A 272 -23.57 -19.27 11.65
C GLY A 272 -22.44 -18.23 11.59
N ALA A 273 -22.21 -17.45 12.66
CA ALA A 273 -21.19 -16.40 12.69
C ALA A 273 -19.77 -16.95 12.51
N ALA A 274 -19.44 -18.05 13.21
CA ALA A 274 -18.11 -18.68 13.11
C ALA A 274 -17.79 -19.12 11.68
N TRP A 275 -18.74 -19.78 11.01
CA TRP A 275 -18.56 -20.22 9.62
C TRP A 275 -18.44 -19.04 8.65
N THR A 276 -19.30 -18.02 8.82
CA THR A 276 -19.29 -16.82 7.97
C THR A 276 -17.97 -16.06 8.11
N LEU A 277 -17.51 -15.85 9.34
CA LEU A 277 -16.25 -15.15 9.62
C LEU A 277 -15.04 -15.96 9.13
N ALA A 278 -15.02 -17.28 9.35
CA ALA A 278 -13.94 -18.14 8.88
C ALA A 278 -13.84 -18.16 7.34
N ARG A 279 -14.98 -18.17 6.64
CA ARG A 279 -15.02 -18.09 5.17
C ARG A 279 -14.51 -16.74 4.67
N SER A 280 -14.98 -15.64 5.27
CA SER A 280 -14.49 -14.30 4.92
C SER A 280 -12.99 -14.15 5.21
N ALA A 281 -12.52 -14.64 6.35
CA ALA A 281 -11.11 -14.68 6.71
C ALA A 281 -10.27 -15.51 5.73
N ALA A 282 -10.81 -16.62 5.20
CA ALA A 282 -10.13 -17.41 4.17
C ALA A 282 -9.90 -16.58 2.88
N HIS A 283 -10.93 -15.88 2.40
CA HIS A 283 -10.78 -14.94 1.29
C HIS A 283 -9.79 -13.82 1.60
N GLY A 284 -9.82 -13.30 2.83
CA GLY A 284 -8.87 -12.32 3.32
C GLY A 284 -7.41 -12.81 3.32
N ARG A 285 -7.15 -14.06 3.70
CA ARG A 285 -5.81 -14.68 3.64
C ARG A 285 -5.30 -14.79 2.21
N GLU A 286 -6.16 -15.25 1.30
CA GLU A 286 -5.81 -15.31 -0.12
C GLU A 286 -5.55 -13.91 -0.70
N LEU A 287 -6.30 -12.90 -0.28
CA LEU A 287 -6.10 -11.51 -0.69
C LEU A 287 -4.80 -10.94 -0.11
N ALA A 288 -4.50 -11.21 1.16
CA ALA A 288 -3.25 -10.81 1.80
C ALA A 288 -2.04 -11.37 1.02
N ALA A 289 -2.09 -12.64 0.61
CA ALA A 289 -1.05 -13.26 -0.20
C ALA A 289 -0.88 -12.59 -1.57
N LEU A 290 -1.97 -12.15 -2.21
CA LEU A 290 -1.90 -11.39 -3.46
C LEU A 290 -1.33 -9.98 -3.27
N LEU A 291 -1.66 -9.29 -2.17
CA LEU A 291 -1.18 -7.95 -1.85
C LEU A 291 0.29 -7.93 -1.40
N ALA A 292 0.80 -9.03 -0.84
CA ALA A 292 2.20 -9.18 -0.44
C ALA A 292 3.10 -9.36 -1.68
N SER A 293 3.86 -8.31 -2.04
CA SER A 293 4.57 -8.27 -3.32
C SER A 293 5.71 -9.29 -3.43
N ASP A 294 6.30 -9.63 -2.30
CA ASP A 294 7.43 -10.55 -2.13
C ASP A 294 7.03 -12.02 -1.95
N THR A 295 5.75 -12.31 -1.73
CA THR A 295 5.26 -13.65 -1.42
C THR A 295 4.80 -14.39 -2.67
N PRO A 296 5.49 -15.44 -3.16
CA PRO A 296 5.07 -16.14 -4.38
C PRO A 296 3.70 -16.80 -4.23
N VAL A 297 2.82 -16.66 -5.22
CA VAL A 297 1.43 -17.16 -5.18
C VAL A 297 1.23 -18.25 -6.25
N PRO A 298 0.86 -19.48 -5.85
CA PRO A 298 0.57 -20.57 -6.79
C PRO A 298 -0.47 -20.19 -7.84
N GLY A 299 -0.20 -20.52 -9.10
CA GLY A 299 -1.08 -20.19 -10.22
C GLY A 299 -1.11 -18.71 -10.63
N VAL A 300 -0.38 -17.83 -9.94
CA VAL A 300 -0.36 -16.38 -10.22
C VAL A 300 1.04 -15.83 -10.49
N THR A 301 2.03 -16.15 -9.64
CA THR A 301 3.43 -15.70 -9.81
C THR A 301 4.43 -16.87 -9.77
N ARG A 302 3.98 -18.10 -9.50
CA ARG A 302 4.79 -19.33 -9.58
C ARG A 302 4.50 -20.11 -10.88
N PRO A 303 5.42 -21.00 -11.33
CA PRO A 303 5.17 -21.90 -12.46
C PRO A 303 3.85 -22.67 -12.34
N SER A 304 3.32 -23.09 -13.49
CA SER A 304 1.93 -23.59 -13.64
C SER A 304 0.89 -22.49 -13.39
N LEU A 305 1.11 -21.34 -14.05
CA LEU A 305 0.18 -20.21 -14.06
C LEU A 305 -1.17 -20.64 -14.63
N ARG A 306 -2.25 -20.09 -14.07
CA ARG A 306 -3.57 -20.22 -14.71
C ARG A 306 -3.54 -19.55 -16.09
N PRO A 307 -4.21 -20.11 -17.12
CA PRO A 307 -4.11 -19.61 -18.49
C PRO A 307 -4.38 -18.11 -18.64
N GLU A 308 -5.43 -17.61 -17.98
CA GLU A 308 -5.82 -16.21 -17.99
C GLU A 308 -4.76 -15.31 -17.35
N ILE A 309 -4.09 -15.78 -16.31
CA ILE A 309 -3.03 -15.03 -15.62
C ILE A 309 -1.72 -15.05 -16.39
N ALA A 310 -1.40 -16.18 -17.05
CA ALA A 310 -0.20 -16.30 -17.88
C ALA A 310 -0.16 -15.27 -19.01
N ALA A 311 -1.33 -14.92 -19.55
CA ALA A 311 -1.51 -13.96 -20.63
C ALA A 311 -1.38 -12.48 -20.21
N ILE A 312 -1.38 -12.16 -18.91
CA ILE A 312 -1.30 -10.79 -18.41
C ILE A 312 0.15 -10.29 -18.37
N ALA A 313 0.36 -9.08 -18.92
CA ALA A 313 1.61 -8.32 -18.84
C ALA A 313 2.84 -9.12 -19.32
N VAL A 314 2.75 -9.72 -20.51
CA VAL A 314 3.83 -10.52 -21.08
C VAL A 314 4.92 -9.60 -21.64
N PRO A 315 6.18 -9.66 -21.13
CA PRO A 315 7.28 -8.89 -21.71
C PRO A 315 7.44 -9.23 -23.19
N SER A 316 7.39 -8.22 -24.05
CA SER A 316 7.41 -8.35 -25.51
C SER A 316 8.21 -7.23 -26.16
N THR A 317 8.67 -7.48 -27.38
CA THR A 317 9.36 -6.50 -28.23
C THR A 317 8.55 -6.26 -29.51
N VAL A 318 8.76 -5.11 -30.15
CA VAL A 318 8.05 -4.73 -31.37
C VAL A 318 8.36 -5.67 -32.54
N ASP A 319 9.58 -6.23 -32.59
CA ASP A 319 10.02 -7.17 -33.62
C ASP A 319 9.77 -8.65 -33.28
N GLY A 320 9.19 -8.94 -32.10
CA GLY A 320 8.89 -10.30 -31.65
C GLY A 320 10.10 -11.09 -31.12
N SER A 321 11.28 -10.48 -31.03
CA SER A 321 12.46 -11.09 -30.42
C SER A 321 12.32 -11.21 -28.89
N GLN A 322 13.13 -12.08 -28.27
CA GLN A 322 13.19 -12.12 -26.81
C GLN A 322 13.85 -10.86 -26.26
N MET A 323 13.17 -10.22 -25.31
CA MET A 323 13.66 -9.03 -24.63
C MET A 323 15.02 -9.28 -23.95
N GLN A 324 15.98 -8.38 -24.14
CA GLN A 324 17.32 -8.43 -23.56
C GLN A 324 17.55 -7.27 -22.59
N ASP A 325 18.64 -7.30 -21.83
CA ASP A 325 19.01 -6.24 -20.87
C ASP A 325 19.05 -4.82 -21.49
N ALA A 326 19.42 -4.72 -22.78
CA ALA A 326 19.44 -3.47 -23.51
C ALA A 326 18.04 -2.83 -23.65
N ASP A 327 16.98 -3.65 -23.62
CA ASP A 327 15.59 -3.24 -23.77
C ASP A 327 14.95 -2.79 -22.46
N PHE A 328 15.58 -3.02 -21.30
CA PHE A 328 15.02 -2.76 -19.98
C PHE A 328 15.06 -1.28 -19.56
N ALA A 329 15.54 -0.40 -20.43
CA ALA A 329 15.56 1.04 -20.17
C ALA A 329 14.12 1.60 -20.21
N VAL A 330 13.62 2.09 -19.09
CA VAL A 330 12.33 2.78 -19.04
C VAL A 330 12.54 4.24 -19.47
N THR A 331 12.16 4.55 -20.71
CA THR A 331 12.35 5.88 -21.32
C THR A 331 11.08 6.41 -22.01
N ALA A 332 9.93 5.79 -21.75
CA ALA A 332 8.64 6.19 -22.30
C ALA A 332 7.97 7.38 -21.55
N HIS A 333 8.74 8.15 -20.78
CA HIS A 333 8.29 9.36 -20.06
C HIS A 333 7.23 9.07 -18.99
N TRP A 334 7.47 8.05 -18.16
CA TRP A 334 6.60 7.66 -17.06
C TRP A 334 6.76 8.53 -15.82
N GLY A 335 7.90 9.17 -15.63
CA GLY A 335 8.15 10.02 -14.48
C GLY A 335 9.23 11.06 -14.69
N TYR A 336 9.24 12.08 -13.84
CA TYR A 336 10.26 13.13 -13.84
C TYR A 336 10.37 13.76 -12.46
N PHE A 337 11.47 14.45 -12.18
CA PHE A 337 11.61 15.25 -10.96
C PHE A 337 10.83 16.56 -11.11
N GLY A 338 9.83 16.74 -10.25
CA GLY A 338 9.15 18.02 -10.05
C GLY A 338 9.86 18.89 -9.00
N THR A 339 9.13 19.85 -8.44
CA THR A 339 9.67 20.75 -7.42
C THR A 339 10.17 19.97 -6.19
N GLY A 340 11.43 20.23 -5.80
CA GLY A 340 12.04 19.59 -4.64
C GLY A 340 12.09 18.07 -4.77
N ASP A 341 12.66 17.57 -5.87
CA ASP A 341 12.94 16.15 -6.20
C ASP A 341 11.78 15.17 -5.99
N ALA A 342 10.55 15.67 -5.92
CA ALA A 342 9.37 14.83 -5.89
C ALA A 342 9.21 14.17 -7.26
N VAL A 343 9.08 12.85 -7.28
CA VAL A 343 8.86 12.12 -8.53
C VAL A 343 7.39 12.27 -8.94
N MET A 344 7.18 13.00 -10.03
CA MET A 344 5.87 13.27 -10.60
C MET A 344 5.57 12.26 -11.70
N PRO A 345 4.32 11.76 -11.80
CA PRO A 345 3.93 10.89 -12.90
C PRO A 345 3.91 11.66 -14.21
N GLY A 346 4.51 11.08 -15.24
CA GLY A 346 4.47 11.54 -16.62
C GLY A 346 3.30 10.95 -17.41
N ARG A 347 3.25 11.26 -18.71
CA ARG A 347 2.22 10.74 -19.61
C ARG A 347 2.38 9.23 -19.82
N GLY A 348 3.62 8.75 -19.93
CA GLY A 348 3.91 7.39 -20.35
C GLY A 348 3.54 7.13 -21.80
N ARG A 349 3.70 5.88 -22.23
CA ARG A 349 3.20 5.37 -23.51
C ARG A 349 2.45 4.06 -23.27
N ILE A 350 1.16 4.08 -23.55
CA ILE A 350 0.32 2.89 -23.67
C ILE A 350 -0.31 2.86 -25.05
N VAL A 351 -0.64 1.66 -25.52
CA VAL A 351 -1.52 1.46 -26.67
C VAL A 351 -2.71 0.65 -26.17
N GLU A 352 -3.88 1.29 -26.10
CA GLU A 352 -5.13 0.59 -25.79
C GLU A 352 -5.70 -0.06 -27.05
N ARG A 353 -6.18 -1.30 -26.91
CA ARG A 353 -6.71 -2.12 -27.99
C ARG A 353 -7.69 -3.16 -27.47
N SER A 354 -8.45 -3.77 -28.37
CA SER A 354 -9.16 -5.01 -28.06
C SER A 354 -8.17 -6.17 -27.86
N TYR A 355 -8.61 -7.18 -27.12
CA TYR A 355 -7.89 -8.43 -26.97
C TYR A 355 -7.73 -9.16 -28.31
N LEU A 356 -6.57 -9.79 -28.51
CA LEU A 356 -6.35 -10.73 -29.62
C LEU A 356 -7.17 -12.01 -29.40
N PRO A 357 -7.53 -12.77 -30.45
CA PRO A 357 -8.32 -14.00 -30.29
C PRO A 357 -7.76 -15.00 -29.27
N GLU A 358 -6.44 -15.20 -29.25
CA GLU A 358 -5.76 -16.06 -28.29
C GLU A 358 -5.75 -15.50 -26.86
N GLU A 359 -5.69 -14.16 -26.71
CA GLU A 359 -5.77 -13.49 -25.42
C GLU A 359 -7.19 -13.63 -24.85
N SER A 360 -8.23 -13.36 -25.67
CA SER A 360 -9.64 -13.55 -25.28
C SER A 360 -9.93 -15.00 -24.91
N ALA A 361 -9.42 -15.96 -25.68
CA ALA A 361 -9.59 -17.39 -25.40
C ALA A 361 -8.90 -17.80 -24.08
N ALA A 362 -7.72 -17.25 -23.79
CA ALA A 362 -7.02 -17.49 -22.53
C ALA A 362 -7.74 -16.85 -21.33
N MET A 363 -8.29 -15.64 -21.49
CA MET A 363 -9.01 -14.92 -20.43
C MET A 363 -10.33 -15.59 -20.06
N GLY A 364 -11.05 -16.15 -21.03
CA GLY A 364 -12.31 -16.86 -20.80
C GLY A 364 -13.30 -16.04 -19.95
N GLY A 365 -13.79 -16.63 -18.86
CA GLY A 365 -14.74 -15.97 -17.95
C GLY A 365 -14.19 -14.74 -17.21
N ALA A 366 -12.86 -14.58 -17.13
CA ALA A 366 -12.24 -13.45 -16.44
C ALA A 366 -12.52 -12.10 -17.12
N LEU A 367 -12.87 -12.09 -18.42
CA LEU A 367 -13.23 -10.87 -19.15
C LEU A 367 -14.38 -10.10 -18.50
N SER A 368 -15.31 -10.80 -17.83
CA SER A 368 -16.44 -10.17 -17.11
C SER A 368 -15.98 -9.20 -16.02
N ALA A 369 -14.84 -9.48 -15.38
CA ALA A 369 -14.25 -8.63 -14.34
C ALA A 369 -13.13 -7.73 -14.88
N LEU A 370 -12.41 -8.18 -15.92
CA LEU A 370 -11.24 -7.50 -16.46
C LEU A 370 -11.57 -6.47 -17.56
N GLY A 371 -12.80 -6.51 -18.09
CA GLY A 371 -13.29 -5.62 -19.15
C GLY A 371 -12.93 -6.09 -20.56
N ASP A 372 -13.36 -5.32 -21.56
CA ASP A 372 -13.28 -5.68 -22.98
C ASP A 372 -12.03 -5.14 -23.70
N THR A 373 -11.25 -4.28 -23.04
CA THR A 373 -10.02 -3.69 -23.59
C THR A 373 -8.79 -4.01 -22.75
N THR A 374 -7.65 -3.93 -23.39
CA THR A 374 -6.33 -4.18 -22.82
C THR A 374 -5.34 -3.13 -23.30
N VAL A 375 -4.27 -2.92 -22.54
CA VAL A 375 -3.22 -1.96 -22.87
C VAL A 375 -1.87 -2.67 -23.03
N ASP A 376 -1.13 -2.27 -24.04
CA ASP A 376 0.30 -2.57 -24.16
C ASP A 376 1.09 -1.41 -23.53
N ALA A 377 1.77 -1.68 -22.42
CA ALA A 377 2.47 -0.67 -21.61
C ALA A 377 3.96 -0.63 -21.97
N TYR A 378 4.42 0.44 -22.61
CA TYR A 378 5.76 0.52 -23.17
C TYR A 378 6.81 0.91 -22.12
N LEU A 379 7.93 0.19 -22.10
CA LEU A 379 9.15 0.63 -21.41
C LEU A 379 9.81 1.75 -22.22
N ASN A 380 9.90 1.57 -23.55
CA ASN A 380 10.58 2.47 -24.49
C ASN A 380 10.03 2.31 -25.91
N GLY A 381 10.83 2.58 -26.96
CA GLY A 381 10.41 2.45 -28.36
C GLY A 381 10.31 1.00 -28.85
N GLN A 382 11.02 0.07 -28.21
CA GLN A 382 11.22 -1.32 -28.64
C GLN A 382 10.52 -2.33 -27.75
N ALA A 383 10.49 -2.11 -26.44
CA ALA A 383 9.98 -3.07 -25.45
C ALA A 383 8.76 -2.58 -24.70
N PHE A 384 7.86 -3.52 -24.38
CA PHE A 384 6.60 -3.28 -23.69
C PHE A 384 6.12 -4.53 -22.93
N TRP A 385 5.22 -4.34 -21.97
CA TRP A 385 4.39 -5.43 -21.46
C TRP A 385 3.12 -5.49 -22.28
N ARG A 386 2.92 -6.62 -22.97
CA ARG A 386 1.74 -6.88 -23.78
C ARG A 386 0.57 -7.32 -22.91
N ASN A 387 -0.63 -6.94 -23.30
CA ASN A 387 -1.88 -7.44 -22.76
C ASN A 387 -2.02 -7.22 -21.24
N VAL A 388 -1.97 -5.96 -20.82
CA VAL A 388 -2.36 -5.57 -19.46
C VAL A 388 -3.84 -5.16 -19.51
N PRO A 389 -4.80 -5.95 -18.97
CA PRO A 389 -6.22 -5.59 -18.99
C PRO A 389 -6.46 -4.16 -18.50
N ALA A 390 -7.40 -3.44 -19.10
CA ALA A 390 -7.66 -2.04 -18.73
C ALA A 390 -8.01 -1.90 -17.24
N ALA A 391 -8.82 -2.80 -16.69
CA ALA A 391 -9.13 -2.83 -15.26
C ALA A 391 -7.89 -3.07 -14.36
N VAL A 392 -6.93 -3.88 -14.83
CA VAL A 392 -5.64 -4.12 -14.14
C VAL A 392 -4.76 -2.87 -14.19
N TRP A 393 -4.69 -2.22 -15.35
CA TRP A 393 -3.94 -1.00 -15.54
C TRP A 393 -4.47 0.15 -14.67
N ASP A 394 -5.79 0.30 -14.60
CA ASP A 394 -6.48 1.35 -13.85
C ASP A 394 -6.69 1.02 -12.38
N TYR A 395 -6.31 -0.19 -11.94
CA TYR A 395 -6.40 -0.58 -10.54
C TYR A 395 -5.66 0.41 -9.63
N ARG A 396 -6.38 0.86 -8.61
CA ARG A 396 -5.88 1.76 -7.59
C ARG A 396 -5.95 1.13 -6.22
N LEU A 397 -4.93 1.42 -5.43
CA LEU A 397 -4.85 1.01 -4.03
C LEU A 397 -4.24 2.16 -3.23
N GLY A 398 -4.95 2.59 -2.20
CA GLY A 398 -4.46 3.67 -1.33
C GLY A 398 -4.26 5.00 -2.04
N GLY A 399 -5.02 5.28 -3.10
CA GLY A 399 -4.91 6.53 -3.83
C GLY A 399 -3.93 6.53 -4.99
N TYR A 400 -3.33 5.40 -5.34
CA TYR A 400 -2.33 5.30 -6.39
C TYR A 400 -2.75 4.30 -7.46
N GLN A 401 -2.66 4.70 -8.72
CA GLN A 401 -2.69 3.75 -9.85
C GLN A 401 -1.39 2.94 -9.81
N VAL A 402 -1.48 1.68 -9.38
CA VAL A 402 -0.35 0.90 -8.87
C VAL A 402 0.76 0.79 -9.93
N LEU A 403 0.45 0.23 -11.09
CA LEU A 403 1.41 -0.03 -12.16
C LEU A 403 2.03 1.26 -12.71
N LYS A 404 1.19 2.27 -12.99
CA LYS A 404 1.65 3.56 -13.49
C LYS A 404 2.55 4.29 -12.50
N LYS A 405 2.20 4.28 -11.21
CA LYS A 405 3.00 4.95 -10.18
C LYS A 405 4.34 4.24 -9.99
N TRP A 406 4.36 2.91 -10.05
CA TRP A 406 5.61 2.14 -10.02
C TRP A 406 6.53 2.57 -11.17
N LEU A 407 6.03 2.62 -12.41
CA LEU A 407 6.80 3.04 -13.59
C LEU A 407 7.36 4.47 -13.46
N SER A 408 6.64 5.39 -12.81
CA SER A 408 7.12 6.76 -12.62
C SER A 408 8.44 6.84 -11.84
N TYR A 409 8.64 5.96 -10.86
CA TYR A 409 9.89 5.88 -10.10
C TYR A 409 10.99 5.11 -10.83
N ARG A 410 10.64 4.37 -11.88
CA ARG A 410 11.54 3.50 -12.63
C ARG A 410 11.97 4.12 -13.96
N GLU A 411 11.44 5.28 -14.33
CA GLU A 411 11.96 6.09 -15.43
C GLU A 411 13.49 6.24 -15.27
N ARG A 412 14.25 5.97 -16.34
CA ARG A 412 15.72 5.93 -16.30
C ARG A 412 16.34 7.22 -15.73
N LYS A 413 15.75 8.38 -16.02
CA LYS A 413 16.18 9.69 -15.48
C LYS A 413 15.95 9.83 -13.97
N VAL A 414 14.98 9.10 -13.41
CA VAL A 414 14.66 9.07 -11.98
C VAL A 414 15.45 7.97 -11.27
N LEU A 415 15.45 6.76 -11.82
CA LEU A 415 16.10 5.59 -11.23
C LEU A 415 17.63 5.65 -11.32
N GLY A 416 18.15 6.28 -12.38
CA GLY A 416 19.58 6.39 -12.69
C GLY A 416 20.18 5.16 -13.39
N ARG A 417 19.37 4.15 -13.74
CA ARG A 417 19.77 2.92 -14.43
C ARG A 417 18.59 2.32 -15.20
N SER A 418 18.85 1.32 -16.05
CA SER A 418 17.80 0.44 -16.58
C SER A 418 17.25 -0.47 -15.48
N LEU A 419 16.09 -1.09 -15.73
CA LEU A 419 15.58 -2.15 -14.87
C LEU A 419 16.50 -3.38 -14.90
N ARG A 420 16.44 -4.17 -13.83
CA ARG A 420 16.95 -5.54 -13.81
C ARG A 420 15.86 -6.50 -14.29
N ALA A 421 16.26 -7.71 -14.70
CA ALA A 421 15.31 -8.74 -15.12
C ALA A 421 14.26 -9.03 -14.03
N GLU A 422 14.65 -9.05 -12.76
CA GLU A 422 13.73 -9.27 -11.64
C GLU A 422 12.73 -8.12 -11.47
N GLU A 423 13.11 -6.88 -11.81
CA GLU A 423 12.20 -5.73 -11.78
C GLU A 423 11.22 -5.75 -12.97
N VAL A 424 11.65 -6.27 -14.12
CA VAL A 424 10.74 -6.51 -15.26
C VAL A 424 9.71 -7.57 -14.88
N GLN A 425 10.17 -8.66 -14.25
CA GLN A 425 9.28 -9.71 -13.74
C GLN A 425 8.37 -9.20 -12.62
N HIS A 426 8.86 -8.35 -11.72
CA HIS A 426 8.05 -7.73 -10.65
C HIS A 426 6.85 -6.97 -11.19
N PHE A 427 7.02 -6.24 -12.30
CA PHE A 427 5.90 -5.55 -12.95
C PHE A 427 4.86 -6.56 -13.46
N THR A 428 5.31 -7.61 -14.17
CA THR A 428 4.44 -8.68 -14.66
C THR A 428 3.70 -9.36 -13.51
N ASP A 429 4.40 -9.72 -12.45
CA ASP A 429 3.82 -10.38 -11.27
C ASP A 429 2.82 -9.46 -10.54
N THR A 430 3.11 -8.17 -10.45
CA THR A 430 2.18 -7.18 -9.88
C THR A 430 0.90 -7.09 -10.72
N ALA A 431 1.02 -7.00 -12.05
CA ALA A 431 -0.15 -6.98 -12.94
C ALA A 431 -0.98 -8.27 -12.84
N ARG A 432 -0.31 -9.43 -12.76
CA ARG A 432 -0.95 -10.74 -12.55
C ARG A 432 -1.66 -10.85 -11.21
N ARG A 433 -1.05 -10.35 -10.13
CA ARG A 433 -1.68 -10.28 -8.80
C ARG A 433 -2.94 -9.44 -8.85
N ILE A 434 -2.89 -8.26 -9.46
CA ILE A 434 -4.05 -7.39 -9.62
C ILE A 434 -5.12 -8.09 -10.47
N GLY A 435 -4.75 -8.73 -11.57
CA GLY A 435 -5.68 -9.54 -12.37
C GLY A 435 -6.38 -10.61 -11.54
N ALA A 436 -5.62 -11.32 -10.71
CA ALA A 436 -6.15 -12.32 -9.78
C ALA A 436 -6.91 -11.73 -8.57
N ILE A 437 -6.76 -10.45 -8.25
CA ILE A 437 -7.60 -9.76 -7.25
C ILE A 437 -8.96 -9.44 -7.87
N LEU A 438 -8.96 -8.96 -9.12
CA LEU A 438 -10.16 -8.49 -9.81
C LEU A 438 -11.02 -9.64 -10.33
N SER A 439 -10.42 -10.74 -10.77
CA SER A 439 -11.14 -11.87 -11.39
C SER A 439 -11.60 -12.94 -10.38
N ARG A 440 -11.82 -12.57 -9.12
CA ARG A 440 -12.16 -13.48 -8.02
C ARG A 440 -13.66 -13.66 -7.82
#